data_AF-A0A383AM03-F1
#
_entry.id   AF-A0A383AM03-F1
#
_cell.length_a   1.000
_cell.length_b   1.000
_cell.length_c   1.000
_cell.angle_alpha   90.00
_cell.angle_beta   90.00
_cell.angle_gamma   90.00
#
_symmetry.space_group_name_H-M   'P 1'
#
loop_
_entity.id
_entity.type
_entity.pdbx_description
1 polymer ?
#
loop_
_entity_poly.entity_id
_entity_poly.type
_entity_poly.pdbx_seq_one_letter_code
_entity_poly.pdbx_strand_id
1 'polypeptide(L)'
;MPSPLVGRIDALGADNRSGSSVIAGEAVKILAKATRNGDLETVKALALALCAAQPSMASIWNAAALALRPDDGTAALTRYSQQLQRSPNALARVACDLLLTGHTSADLLSVITVSASRSVGRCLSLLSKRCRLHVVCA
;
A
#
# COMPACT_ATOMS: atom_id res chain seq x y z
N MET A 1 -8.54 -16.48 25.02
CA MET A 1 -8.38 -16.53 23.55
C MET A 1 -7.82 -15.19 23.09
N PRO A 2 -6.80 -15.12 22.23
CA PRO A 2 -6.35 -13.84 21.69
C PRO A 2 -7.53 -13.16 20.97
N SER A 3 -7.62 -11.83 21.08
CA SER A 3 -8.73 -11.11 20.43
C SER A 3 -8.71 -11.36 18.91
N PRO A 4 -9.85 -11.35 18.22
CA PRO A 4 -9.90 -11.55 16.76
C PRO A 4 -9.02 -10.56 15.96
N LEU A 5 -8.62 -9.44 16.57
CA LEU A 5 -7.71 -8.48 15.97
C LEU A 5 -6.24 -8.91 16.07
N VAL A 6 -5.84 -9.56 17.16
CA VAL A 6 -4.46 -10.06 17.35
C VAL A 6 -4.15 -11.12 16.29
N GLY A 7 -5.03 -12.11 16.11
CA GLY A 7 -4.84 -13.13 15.08
C GLY A 7 -4.79 -12.56 13.64
N ARG A 8 -5.44 -11.42 13.39
CA ARG A 8 -5.31 -10.72 12.10
C ARG A 8 -3.97 -10.01 11.94
N ILE A 9 -3.41 -9.46 13.01
CA ILE A 9 -2.09 -8.83 12.98
C ILE A 9 -1.02 -9.89 12.76
N ASP A 10 -1.11 -11.03 13.45
CA ASP A 10 -0.19 -12.16 13.26
C ASP A 10 -0.24 -12.68 11.81
N ALA A 11 -1.45 -12.81 11.25
CA ALA A 11 -1.63 -13.18 9.85
C ALA A 11 -1.00 -12.16 8.89
N LEU A 12 -1.08 -10.86 9.18
CA LEU A 12 -0.39 -9.84 8.39
C LEU A 12 1.13 -9.97 8.52
N GLY A 13 1.67 -10.27 9.70
CA GLY A 13 3.11 -10.46 9.89
C GLY A 13 3.66 -11.68 9.16
N ALA A 14 2.85 -12.73 9.02
CA ALA A 14 3.21 -13.94 8.26
C ALA A 14 2.98 -13.82 6.74
N ASP A 15 2.31 -12.75 6.27
CA ASP A 15 1.98 -12.58 4.86
C ASP A 15 3.19 -12.13 4.04
N ASN A 16 3.78 -13.07 3.31
CA ASN A 16 4.89 -12.86 2.38
C ASN A 16 4.46 -12.91 0.90
N ARG A 17 3.15 -12.99 0.63
CA ARG A 17 2.60 -13.12 -0.73
C ARG A 17 1.89 -11.86 -1.19
N SER A 18 1.20 -11.18 -0.28
CA SER A 18 0.47 -9.97 -0.61
C SER A 18 1.41 -8.79 -0.83
N GLY A 19 1.07 -7.97 -1.82
CA GLY A 19 1.77 -6.71 -2.06
C GLY A 19 1.52 -5.69 -0.95
N SER A 20 2.45 -4.73 -0.81
CA SER A 20 2.45 -3.71 0.23
C SER A 20 1.10 -2.98 0.39
N SER A 21 0.44 -2.60 -0.71
CA SER A 21 -0.84 -1.88 -0.66
C SER A 21 -1.99 -2.70 -0.06
N VAL A 22 -1.95 -4.03 -0.17
CA VAL A 22 -2.97 -4.92 0.39
C VAL A 22 -2.80 -4.99 1.90
N ILE A 23 -1.57 -5.29 2.37
CA ILE A 23 -1.23 -5.35 3.78
C ILE A 23 -1.50 -4.00 4.47
N ALA A 24 -1.09 -2.89 3.85
CA ALA A 24 -1.39 -1.54 4.34
C ALA A 24 -2.89 -1.26 4.42
N GLY A 25 -3.67 -1.71 3.43
CA GLY A 25 -5.13 -1.57 3.44
C GLY A 25 -5.79 -2.32 4.60
N GLU A 26 -5.32 -3.52 4.92
CA GLU A 26 -5.82 -4.28 6.07
C GLU A 26 -5.42 -3.65 7.41
N ALA A 27 -4.18 -3.18 7.55
CA ALA A 27 -3.74 -2.44 8.73
C ALA A 27 -4.58 -1.20 8.99
N VAL A 28 -4.89 -0.41 7.94
CA VAL A 28 -5.77 0.76 8.04
C VAL A 28 -7.18 0.37 8.50
N LYS A 29 -7.74 -0.75 8.03
CA LYS A 29 -9.05 -1.24 8.50
C LYS A 29 -9.03 -1.61 9.98
N ILE A 30 -7.96 -2.26 10.45
CA ILE A 30 -7.79 -2.63 11.87
C ILE A 30 -7.74 -1.37 12.72
N LEU A 31 -6.87 -0.42 12.37
CA LEU A 31 -6.70 0.84 13.10
C LEU A 31 -7.98 1.68 13.07
N ALA A 32 -8.65 1.83 11.92
CA ALA A 32 -9.88 2.61 11.82
C ALA A 32 -11.05 1.97 12.60
N LYS A 33 -11.03 0.66 12.85
CA LYS A 33 -11.98 0.01 13.75
C LYS A 33 -11.64 0.33 15.21
N ALA A 34 -10.37 0.31 15.58
CA ALA A 34 -9.90 0.65 16.92
C ALA A 34 -10.17 2.12 17.26
N THR A 35 -9.83 3.06 16.38
CA THR A 35 -10.01 4.50 16.63
C THR A 35 -11.48 4.92 16.75
N ARG A 36 -12.43 4.13 16.22
CA ARG A 36 -13.87 4.39 16.37
C ARG A 36 -14.47 3.87 17.67
N ASN A 37 -13.92 2.78 18.20
CA ASN A 37 -14.60 1.97 19.24
C ASN A 37 -13.77 1.75 20.50
N GLY A 38 -12.47 2.06 20.48
CA GLY A 38 -11.52 1.79 21.55
C GLY A 38 -10.96 3.06 22.18
N ASP A 39 -10.35 2.91 23.34
CA ASP A 39 -9.57 3.96 23.98
C ASP A 39 -8.20 4.15 23.29
N LEU A 40 -7.54 5.26 23.63
CA LEU A 40 -6.24 5.62 23.04
C LEU A 40 -5.17 4.55 23.29
N GLU A 41 -5.18 3.91 24.47
CA GLU A 41 -4.21 2.86 24.81
C GLU A 41 -4.39 1.61 23.94
N THR A 42 -5.64 1.22 23.66
CA THR A 42 -5.93 0.12 22.73
C THR A 42 -5.44 0.44 21.32
N VAL A 43 -5.68 1.66 20.83
CA VAL A 43 -5.19 2.11 19.52
C VAL A 43 -3.66 2.05 19.47
N LYS A 44 -2.99 2.52 20.52
CA LYS A 44 -1.52 2.48 20.65
C LYS A 44 -0.96 1.07 20.67
N ALA A 45 -1.56 0.16 21.43
CA ALA A 45 -1.15 -1.24 21.47
C ALA A 45 -1.26 -1.89 20.08
N LEU A 46 -2.37 -1.67 19.37
CA LEU A 46 -2.57 -2.22 18.02
C LEU A 46 -1.63 -1.59 16.98
N ALA A 47 -1.37 -0.29 17.08
CA ALA A 47 -0.43 0.42 16.22
C ALA A 47 0.99 -0.14 16.36
N LEU A 48 1.47 -0.33 17.60
CA LEU A 48 2.77 -0.92 17.87
C LEU A 48 2.86 -2.37 17.40
N ALA A 49 1.82 -3.17 17.63
CA ALA A 49 1.78 -4.56 17.18
C ALA A 49 1.85 -4.67 15.64
N LEU A 50 1.14 -3.80 14.91
CA LEU A 50 1.21 -3.74 13.45
C LEU A 50 2.61 -3.34 12.95
N CYS A 51 3.23 -2.34 13.57
CA CYS A 51 4.60 -1.95 13.22
C CYS A 51 5.62 -3.06 13.49
N ALA A 52 5.46 -3.81 14.59
CA ALA A 52 6.31 -4.95 14.91
C ALA A 52 6.12 -6.12 13.93
N ALA A 53 4.89 -6.36 13.48
CA ALA A 53 4.57 -7.40 12.50
C ALA A 53 5.13 -7.09 11.10
N GLN A 54 5.23 -5.81 10.72
CA GLN A 54 5.66 -5.37 9.39
C GLN A 54 6.67 -4.20 9.46
N PRO A 55 7.87 -4.43 10.02
CA PRO A 55 8.79 -3.35 10.41
C PRO A 55 9.39 -2.59 9.23
N SER A 56 9.55 -3.23 8.07
CA SER A 56 10.11 -2.61 6.86
C SER A 56 9.08 -1.82 6.04
N MET A 57 7.80 -1.88 6.40
CA MET A 57 6.72 -1.28 5.62
C MET A 57 6.38 0.12 6.11
N ALA A 58 6.99 1.15 5.51
CA ALA A 58 6.71 2.55 5.84
C ALA A 58 5.21 2.91 5.81
N SER A 59 4.42 2.26 4.94
CA SER A 59 2.98 2.45 4.87
C SER A 59 2.23 2.07 6.15
N ILE A 60 2.75 1.11 6.92
CA ILE A 60 2.21 0.65 8.20
C ILE A 60 2.53 1.68 9.30
N TRP A 61 3.77 2.14 9.35
CA TRP A 61 4.20 3.22 10.25
C TRP A 61 3.39 4.50 10.04
N ASN A 62 3.15 4.88 8.79
CA ASN A 62 2.30 6.03 8.46
C ASN A 62 0.86 5.83 8.97
N ALA A 63 0.27 4.65 8.78
CA ALA A 63 -1.07 4.36 9.28
C ALA A 63 -1.13 4.42 10.81
N ALA A 64 -0.14 3.84 11.50
CA ALA A 64 -0.01 3.88 12.95
C ALA A 64 0.05 5.32 13.48
N ALA A 65 0.92 6.16 12.89
CA ALA A 65 1.03 7.57 13.27
C ALA A 65 -0.28 8.35 13.07
N LEU A 66 -0.99 8.10 11.95
CA LEU A 66 -2.28 8.73 11.69
C LEU A 66 -3.35 8.27 12.69
N ALA A 67 -3.34 7.01 13.10
CA ALA A 67 -4.31 6.47 14.05
C ALA A 67 -4.20 7.10 15.45
N LEU A 68 -3.00 7.55 15.83
CA LEU A 68 -2.70 8.14 17.14
C LEU A 68 -2.94 9.65 17.22
N ARG A 69 -3.50 10.25 16.15
CA ARG A 69 -3.86 11.67 16.16
C ARG A 69 -5.04 11.90 17.12
N PRO A 70 -4.94 12.80 18.11
CA PRO A 70 -5.93 12.97 19.17
C PRO A 70 -7.36 13.26 18.69
N ASP A 71 -7.49 14.09 17.65
CA ASP A 71 -8.79 14.68 17.29
C ASP A 71 -9.37 14.15 15.96
N ASP A 72 -8.56 13.52 15.10
CA ASP A 72 -8.98 13.19 13.74
C ASP A 72 -8.45 11.86 13.18
N GLY A 73 -7.96 10.94 14.03
CA GLY A 73 -7.35 9.69 13.57
C GLY A 73 -8.21 8.87 12.60
N THR A 74 -9.52 8.74 12.86
CA THR A 74 -10.46 8.02 11.97
C THR A 74 -10.58 8.70 10.60
N ALA A 75 -10.72 10.02 10.57
CA ALA A 75 -10.83 10.78 9.33
C ALA A 75 -9.50 10.74 8.55
N ALA A 76 -8.37 10.85 9.25
CA ALA A 76 -7.04 10.77 8.69
C ALA A 76 -6.77 9.41 8.04
N LEU A 77 -7.11 8.31 8.72
CA LEU A 77 -7.03 6.95 8.18
C LEU A 77 -7.92 6.74 6.96
N THR A 78 -9.12 7.32 6.97
CA THR A 78 -10.05 7.26 5.82
C THR A 78 -9.45 7.95 4.60
N ARG A 79 -8.90 9.16 4.75
CA ARG A 79 -8.21 9.88 3.67
C ARG A 79 -7.00 9.09 3.16
N TYR A 80 -6.20 8.53 4.08
CA TYR A 80 -5.04 7.73 3.73
C TYR A 80 -5.42 6.47 2.94
N SER A 81 -6.48 5.76 3.32
CA SER A 81 -7.03 4.63 2.57
C SER A 81 -7.39 5.03 1.13
N GLN A 82 -8.07 6.16 0.95
CA GLN A 82 -8.41 6.68 -0.38
C GLN A 82 -7.17 7.03 -1.20
N GLN A 83 -6.14 7.61 -0.56
CA GLN A 83 -4.86 7.91 -1.21
C GLN A 83 -4.14 6.63 -1.65
N LEU A 84 -4.10 5.58 -0.83
CA LEU A 84 -3.53 4.28 -1.18
C LEU A 84 -4.20 3.66 -2.42
N GLN A 85 -5.52 3.84 -2.59
CA GLN A 85 -6.23 3.34 -3.77
C GLN A 85 -5.94 4.17 -5.03
N ARG A 86 -5.73 5.48 -4.89
CA ARG A 86 -5.53 6.40 -6.02
C ARG A 86 -4.08 6.49 -6.46
N SER A 87 -3.12 6.29 -5.56
CA SER A 87 -1.69 6.49 -5.83
C SER A 87 -1.13 5.67 -7.00
N PRO A 88 -1.52 4.40 -7.23
CA PRO A 88 -1.02 3.64 -8.39
C PRO A 88 -1.36 4.30 -9.73
N ASN A 89 -2.53 4.93 -9.83
CA ASN A 89 -2.93 5.62 -11.06
C ASN A 89 -2.15 6.92 -11.29
N ALA A 90 -1.91 7.68 -10.22
CA ALA A 90 -1.13 8.92 -10.31
C ALA A 90 0.32 8.61 -10.71
N LEU A 91 0.93 7.62 -10.05
CA LEU A 91 2.28 7.15 -10.38
C LEU A 91 2.37 6.63 -11.81
N ALA A 92 1.40 5.84 -12.26
CA ALA A 92 1.41 5.31 -13.62
C ALA A 92 1.44 6.38 -14.71
N ARG A 93 0.71 7.49 -14.53
CA ARG A 93 0.72 8.60 -15.50
C ARG A 93 2.12 9.21 -15.61
N VAL A 94 2.69 9.62 -14.48
CA VAL A 94 4.03 10.23 -14.44
C VAL A 94 5.10 9.27 -14.96
N ALA A 95 5.05 8.00 -14.55
CA ALA A 95 5.99 6.98 -15.00
C ALA A 95 5.89 6.75 -16.52
N CYS A 96 4.69 6.73 -17.09
CA CYS A 96 4.52 6.59 -18.55
C CYS A 96 5.12 7.77 -19.30
N ASP A 97 4.88 8.99 -18.83
CA ASP A 97 5.39 10.18 -19.51
C ASP A 97 6.93 10.22 -19.47
N LEU A 98 7.53 9.84 -18.33
CA LEU A 98 8.98 9.72 -18.20
C LEU A 98 9.57 8.60 -19.08
N LEU A 99 8.99 7.40 -19.03
CA LEU A 99 9.51 6.24 -19.75
C LEU A 99 9.33 6.32 -21.27
N LEU A 100 8.37 7.11 -21.75
CA LEU A 100 8.15 7.35 -23.18
C LEU A 100 8.86 8.61 -23.68
N THR A 101 9.57 9.34 -22.80
CA THR A 101 10.32 10.52 -23.23
C THR A 101 11.42 10.09 -24.21
N GLY A 102 11.38 10.65 -25.43
CA GLY A 102 12.33 10.30 -26.49
C GLY A 102 12.01 9.00 -27.23
N HIS A 103 10.88 8.35 -26.93
CA HIS A 103 10.42 7.14 -27.61
C HIS A 103 9.23 7.43 -28.53
N THR A 104 9.16 6.68 -29.62
CA THR A 104 7.99 6.67 -30.52
C THR A 104 7.11 5.45 -30.23
N SER A 105 5.86 5.47 -30.71
CA SER A 105 4.95 4.32 -30.56
C SER A 105 5.43 3.05 -31.27
N ALA A 106 6.38 3.16 -32.20
CA ALA A 106 6.97 2.03 -32.91
C ALA A 106 8.05 1.28 -32.11
N ASP A 107 8.64 1.95 -31.11
CA ASP A 107 9.75 1.41 -30.32
C ASP A 107 9.28 0.26 -29.41
N LEU A 108 10.15 -0.73 -29.21
CA LEU A 108 9.95 -1.78 -28.22
C LEU A 108 10.57 -1.36 -26.88
N LEU A 109 9.72 -1.03 -25.91
CA LEU A 109 10.18 -0.77 -24.55
C LEU A 109 10.34 -2.08 -23.79
N SER A 110 11.54 -2.36 -23.28
CA SER A 110 11.82 -3.51 -22.41
C SER A 110 11.88 -3.08 -20.95
N VAL A 111 11.05 -3.69 -20.10
CA VAL A 111 10.99 -3.41 -18.66
C VAL A 111 11.26 -4.68 -17.88
N ILE A 112 12.14 -4.59 -16.89
CA ILE A 112 12.41 -5.66 -15.93
C ILE A 112 11.79 -5.24 -14.59
N THR A 113 11.03 -6.13 -13.96
CA THR A 113 10.48 -5.93 -12.62
C THR A 113 10.72 -7.15 -11.75
N VAL A 114 10.87 -6.92 -10.45
CA VAL A 114 10.99 -7.96 -9.42
C VAL A 114 9.82 -7.82 -8.47
N SER A 115 9.24 -8.96 -8.07
CA SER A 115 8.09 -9.03 -7.14
C SER A 115 6.77 -8.48 -7.70
N ALA A 116 5.69 -8.65 -6.92
CA ALA A 116 4.34 -8.25 -7.27
C ALA A 116 3.98 -6.88 -6.69
N SER A 117 3.88 -5.85 -7.55
CA SER A 117 3.50 -4.50 -7.16
C SER A 117 2.31 -3.98 -7.97
N ARG A 118 1.25 -3.56 -7.28
CA ARG A 118 0.06 -2.96 -7.91
C ARG A 118 0.41 -1.65 -8.65
N SER A 119 1.34 -0.86 -8.11
CA SER A 119 1.82 0.37 -8.77
C SER A 119 2.53 0.05 -10.07
N VAL A 120 3.46 -0.91 -10.06
CA VAL A 120 4.17 -1.36 -11.28
C VAL A 120 3.18 -1.93 -12.29
N GLY A 121 2.29 -2.83 -11.86
CA GLY A 121 1.26 -3.39 -12.75
C GLY A 121 0.40 -2.32 -13.41
N ARG A 122 0.09 -1.22 -12.69
CA ARG A 122 -0.65 -0.10 -13.26
C ARG A 122 0.18 0.70 -14.26
N CYS A 123 1.47 0.91 -14.02
CA CYS A 123 2.39 1.51 -14.99
C CYS A 123 2.46 0.68 -16.27
N LEU A 124 2.73 -0.63 -16.15
CA LEU A 124 2.84 -1.55 -17.29
C LEU A 124 1.55 -1.60 -18.12
N SER A 125 0.39 -1.63 -17.45
CA SER A 125 -0.91 -1.59 -18.11
C SER A 125 -1.20 -0.29 -18.86
N LEU A 126 -0.63 0.84 -18.42
CA LEU A 126 -0.78 2.12 -19.13
C LEU A 126 0.24 2.24 -20.28
N LEU A 127 1.47 1.77 -20.08
CA LEU A 127 2.52 1.71 -21.11
C LEU A 127 2.11 0.84 -22.29
N SER A 128 1.54 -0.35 -22.05
CA SER A 128 1.13 -1.28 -23.10
C SER A 128 0.04 -0.73 -24.03
N LYS A 129 -0.64 0.35 -23.63
CA LYS A 129 -1.62 1.06 -24.47
C LYS A 129 -0.98 2.11 -25.38
N ARG A 130 0.28 2.46 -25.15
CA ARG A 130 0.98 3.58 -25.81
C ARG A 130 2.18 3.12 -26.64
N CYS A 131 2.80 1.99 -26.31
CA CYS A 131 3.94 1.45 -27.04
C CYS A 131 3.92 -0.09 -27.03
N ARG A 132 4.79 -0.69 -27.85
CA ARG A 132 5.09 -2.12 -27.74
C ARG A 132 5.90 -2.34 -26.48
N LEU A 133 5.50 -3.32 -25.68
CA LEU A 133 6.07 -3.57 -24.36
C LEU A 133 6.53 -5.03 -24.25
N HIS A 134 7.78 -5.22 -23.83
CA HIS A 134 8.31 -6.51 -23.41
C HIS A 134 8.62 -6.43 -21.91
N VAL A 135 8.05 -7.35 -21.12
CA VAL A 135 8.20 -7.35 -19.66
C VAL A 135 8.86 -8.64 -19.22
N VAL A 136 9.95 -8.52 -18.46
CA VAL A 136 10.60 -9.62 -17.77
C VAL A 136 10.26 -9.51 -16.28
N CYS A 137 9.65 -10.57 -15.73
CA CYS A 137 9.30 -10.66 -14.32
C CYS A 137 10.22 -11.67 -13.63
N ALA A 138 10.82 -11.27 -12.51
CA ALA A 138 11.67 -12.12 -11.67
C ALA A 138 11.14 -12.21 -10.23
#